data_AF-A0A1G7JLE2-F1
#
_entry.id   AF-A0A1G7JLE2-F1
#
_cell.length_a   1.000
_cell.length_b   1.000
_cell.length_c   1.000
_cell.angle_alpha   90.00
_cell.angle_beta   90.00
_cell.angle_gamma   90.00
#
_symmetry.space_group_name_H-M   'P 1'
#
loop_
_entity.id
_entity.type
_entity.pdbx_description
1 polymer ?
#
loop_
_entity_poly.entity_id
_entity_poly.type
_entity_poly.pdbx_seq_one_letter_code
_entity_poly.pdbx_strand_id
1 'polypeptide(L)'
;MALVYLDGLSLKVLRDGEGIVRETVYVALGVPPSGERRVLGFWLLPTGSALGWEGVLGELWQRGLRRVLLFVTDGLPGLPAASPSGEHRKAIRRVYPQAEWPRCVVNGVGWSLSQVRSRDRALLAEDLRRVYGAESRGEALRVLEEVKATASTGTPRCFGRTCGAPT
;
A
#
# COMPACT_ATOMS: atom_id res chain seq x y z
N MET A 1 -4.39 -8.31 17.58
CA MET A 1 -4.11 -7.03 16.90
C MET A 1 -5.18 -6.82 15.85
N ALA A 2 -5.66 -5.60 15.63
CA ALA A 2 -6.68 -5.36 14.63
C ALA A 2 -6.05 -5.06 13.26
N LEU A 3 -5.18 -4.05 13.17
CA LEU A 3 -4.56 -3.65 11.90
C LEU A 3 -3.05 -3.49 12.03
N VAL A 4 -2.32 -3.75 10.94
CA VAL A 4 -0.90 -3.44 10.79
C VAL A 4 -0.71 -2.73 9.47
N TYR A 5 -0.18 -1.51 9.50
CA TYR A 5 0.26 -0.80 8.31
C TYR A 5 1.71 -1.16 8.03
N LEU A 6 2.04 -1.54 6.81
CA LEU A 6 3.42 -1.65 6.32
C LEU A 6 3.62 -0.55 5.28
N ASP A 7 4.59 0.32 5.52
CA ASP A 7 4.85 1.47 4.68
C ASP A 7 6.36 1.66 4.44
N GLY A 8 6.72 2.31 3.34
CA GLY A 8 8.09 2.61 2.97
C GLY A 8 8.41 4.09 3.06
N LEU A 9 9.36 4.47 3.91
CA LEU A 9 9.85 5.84 4.02
C LEU A 9 11.22 5.96 3.35
N SER A 10 11.30 6.69 2.24
CA SER A 10 12.58 6.97 1.60
C SER A 10 13.33 8.10 2.31
N LEU A 11 14.51 7.78 2.84
CA LEU A 11 15.40 8.69 3.55
C LEU A 11 16.72 8.85 2.79
N LYS A 12 17.39 9.98 3.01
CA LYS A 12 18.78 10.15 2.60
C LYS A 12 19.66 9.63 3.73
N VAL A 13 20.50 8.65 3.43
CA VAL A 13 21.37 7.96 4.39
C VAL A 13 22.82 8.16 3.95
N LEU A 14 23.70 8.48 4.89
CA LEU A 14 25.14 8.52 4.63
C LEU A 14 25.69 7.10 4.71
N ARG A 15 26.26 6.60 3.61
CA ARG A 15 26.95 5.31 3.53
C ARG A 15 28.44 5.53 3.40
N ASP A 16 29.20 4.77 4.17
CA ASP A 16 30.66 4.81 4.09
C ASP A 16 31.11 4.34 2.69
N GLY A 17 32.03 5.08 2.08
CA GLY A 17 32.50 4.84 0.72
C GLY A 17 31.56 5.24 -0.43
N GLU A 18 30.27 5.49 -0.19
CA GLU A 18 29.28 5.82 -1.22
C GLU A 18 28.68 7.23 -1.10
N GLY A 19 28.88 7.89 0.04
CA GLY A 19 28.32 9.22 0.30
C GLY A 19 26.84 9.17 0.64
N ILE A 20 26.09 10.23 0.32
CA ILE A 20 24.65 10.32 0.64
C ILE A 20 23.85 9.59 -0.44
N VAL A 21 23.26 8.46 -0.07
CA VAL A 21 22.38 7.64 -0.91
C VAL A 21 20.93 7.72 -0.45
N ARG A 22 19.99 7.38 -1.33
CA ARG A 22 18.56 7.31 -0.98
C ARG A 22 18.18 5.87 -0.72
N GLU A 23 17.68 5.59 0.47
CA GLU A 23 17.25 4.25 0.88
C GLU A 23 15.85 4.28 1.47
N THR A 24 15.13 3.16 1.32
CA THR A 24 13.79 3.00 1.89
C THR A 24 13.87 2.24 3.19
N VAL A 25 13.43 2.89 4.28
CA VAL A 25 13.16 2.26 5.56
C VAL A 25 11.72 1.80 5.56
N TYR A 26 11.51 0.50 5.72
CA TYR A 26 10.17 -0.06 5.87
C TYR A 26 9.75 -0.03 7.33
N VAL A 27 8.53 0.42 7.61
CA VAL A 27 8.00 0.56 8.98
C VAL A 27 6.72 -0.25 9.13
N ALA A 28 6.61 -0.98 10.23
CA ALA A 28 5.37 -1.64 10.63
C ALA A 28 4.70 -0.85 11.76
N LEU A 29 3.51 -0.32 11.51
CA LEU A 29 2.69 0.39 12.50
C LEU A 29 1.49 -0.48 12.89
N GLY A 30 1.44 -0.90 14.14
CA GLY A 30 0.36 -1.67 14.70
C GLY A 30 -0.74 -0.81 15.31
N VAL A 31 -1.99 -1.18 15.06
CA VAL A 31 -3.16 -0.59 15.71
C VAL A 31 -3.95 -1.71 16.39
N PRO A 32 -3.89 -1.81 17.73
CA PRO A 32 -4.71 -2.72 18.51
C PRO A 32 -6.16 -2.21 18.56
N PRO A 33 -7.12 -3.03 19.06
CA PRO A 33 -8.51 -2.60 19.22
C PRO A 33 -8.71 -1.36 20.10
N SER A 34 -7.76 -1.04 20.99
CA SER A 34 -7.78 0.21 21.76
C SER A 34 -7.51 1.47 20.94
N GLY A 35 -7.08 1.33 19.68
CA GLY A 35 -6.82 2.45 18.76
C GLY A 35 -5.46 3.13 18.91
N GLU A 36 -4.69 2.80 19.96
CA GLU A 36 -3.38 3.39 20.20
C GLU A 36 -2.33 2.85 19.23
N ARG A 37 -1.84 3.72 18.33
CA ARG A 37 -0.87 3.35 17.31
C ARG A 37 0.50 3.09 17.92
N ARG A 38 1.15 2.00 17.51
CA ARG A 38 2.47 1.60 18.02
C ARG A 38 3.38 1.18 16.89
N VAL A 39 4.63 1.66 16.90
CA VAL A 39 5.65 1.18 15.97
C VAL A 39 6.08 -0.23 16.41
N LEU A 40 5.89 -1.22 15.54
CA LEU A 40 6.25 -2.61 15.79
C LEU A 40 7.71 -2.89 15.38
N GLY A 41 8.21 -2.16 14.39
CA GLY A 41 9.59 -2.25 13.95
C GLY A 41 9.84 -1.43 12.70
N PHE A 42 11.12 -1.33 12.34
CA PHE A 42 11.60 -0.74 11.10
C PHE A 42 12.77 -1.54 10.54
N TRP A 43 12.87 -1.61 9.21
CA TRP A 43 13.87 -2.43 8.53
C TRP A 43 14.42 -1.72 7.30
N LEU A 44 15.73 -1.80 7.12
CA LEU A 44 16.41 -1.49 5.86
C LEU A 44 16.53 -2.81 5.10
N LEU A 45 15.71 -3.00 4.06
CA LEU A 45 15.74 -4.22 3.25
C LEU A 45 16.59 -3.97 1.99
N PRO A 46 17.66 -4.75 1.74
CA PRO A 46 18.58 -4.51 0.63
C PRO A 46 17.97 -4.55 -0.78
N THR A 47 16.76 -5.09 -0.97
CA THR A 47 16.16 -5.26 -2.31
C THR A 47 14.63 -5.22 -2.39
N GLY A 48 13.90 -4.91 -1.31
CA GLY A 48 12.42 -4.99 -1.34
C GLY A 48 11.91 -6.32 -1.89
N SER A 49 12.67 -7.41 -1.68
CA SER A 49 12.38 -8.72 -2.26
C SER A 49 11.38 -9.48 -1.39
N ALA A 50 10.65 -10.43 -1.97
CA ALA A 50 9.67 -11.24 -1.25
C ALA A 50 10.26 -11.97 -0.03
N LEU A 51 11.54 -12.35 -0.10
CA LEU A 51 12.27 -12.99 1.00
C LEU A 51 12.50 -12.04 2.19
N GLY A 52 12.77 -10.76 1.93
CA GLY A 52 12.92 -9.77 3.01
C GLY A 52 11.64 -9.61 3.82
N TRP A 53 10.49 -9.60 3.13
CA TRP A 53 9.18 -9.49 3.77
C TRP A 53 8.78 -10.72 4.58
N GLU A 54 9.11 -11.93 4.10
CA GLU A 54 8.90 -13.15 4.90
C GLU A 54 9.70 -13.10 6.21
N GLY A 55 10.94 -12.61 6.17
CA GLY A 55 11.76 -12.39 7.36
C GLY A 55 11.13 -11.41 8.35
N VAL A 56 10.72 -10.23 7.88
CA VAL A 56 10.04 -9.20 8.70
C VAL A 56 8.77 -9.76 9.36
N LEU A 57 7.92 -10.44 8.58
CA LEU A 57 6.68 -11.03 9.08
C LEU A 57 6.95 -12.15 10.10
N GLY A 58 7.96 -12.98 9.85
CA GLY A 58 8.42 -14.03 10.75
C GLY A 58 8.96 -13.48 12.07
N GLU A 59 9.74 -12.41 12.03
CA GLU A 59 10.24 -11.72 13.23
C GLU A 59 9.07 -11.17 14.05
N LEU A 60 8.09 -10.52 13.43
CA LEU A 60 6.87 -10.05 14.12
C LEU A 60 6.10 -11.21 14.77
N TRP A 61 6.02 -12.35 14.08
CA TRP A 61 5.36 -13.55 14.60
C TRP A 61 6.07 -14.13 15.82
N GLN A 62 7.41 -14.24 15.76
CA GLN A 62 8.26 -14.61 16.90
C GLN A 62 8.13 -13.60 18.05
N ARG A 63 7.96 -12.31 17.68
CA ARG A 63 7.53 -11.13 18.46
C ARG A 63 6.31 -11.34 19.37
N GLY A 64 5.50 -12.36 19.07
CA GLY A 64 4.19 -12.58 19.69
C GLY A 64 3.02 -11.96 18.93
N LEU A 65 3.24 -11.35 17.76
CA LEU A 65 2.16 -10.88 16.90
C LEU A 65 1.51 -12.09 16.22
N ARG A 66 0.49 -12.70 16.85
CA ARG A 66 -0.13 -13.94 16.34
C ARG A 66 -1.42 -13.74 15.57
N ARG A 67 -2.18 -12.70 15.91
CA ARG A 67 -3.47 -12.40 15.29
C ARG A 67 -3.48 -10.98 14.73
N VAL A 68 -3.54 -10.88 13.41
CA VAL A 68 -3.69 -9.66 12.64
C VAL A 68 -4.89 -9.85 11.72
N LEU A 69 -5.85 -8.91 11.71
CA LEU A 69 -7.00 -8.99 10.81
C LEU A 69 -6.63 -8.43 9.44
N LEU A 70 -5.93 -7.28 9.42
CA LEU A 70 -5.58 -6.57 8.21
C LEU A 70 -4.11 -6.18 8.22
N PHE A 71 -3.37 -6.57 7.19
CA PHE A 71 -2.18 -5.85 6.78
C PHE A 71 -2.61 -4.80 5.74
N VAL A 72 -2.24 -3.55 5.91
CA VAL A 72 -2.51 -2.48 4.95
C VAL A 72 -1.19 -2.03 4.37
N THR A 73 -1.02 -2.10 3.06
CA THR A 73 0.25 -1.72 2.41
C THR A 73 0.02 -0.78 1.24
N ASP A 74 1.04 -0.02 0.87
CA ASP A 74 1.01 0.92 -0.25
C ASP A 74 1.17 0.26 -1.63
N GLY A 75 1.44 -1.06 -1.68
CA GLY A 75 1.88 -1.76 -2.89
C GLY A 75 3.39 -2.05 -2.94
N LEU A 76 4.07 -2.09 -1.79
CA LEU A 76 5.50 -2.37 -1.63
C LEU A 76 6.04 -3.44 -2.59
N PRO A 77 7.18 -3.18 -3.26
CA PRO A 77 7.89 -4.19 -4.05
C PRO A 77 8.12 -5.46 -3.21
N GLY A 78 7.98 -6.63 -3.85
CA GLY A 78 8.16 -7.93 -3.20
C GLY A 78 7.04 -8.39 -2.26
N LEU A 79 6.08 -7.51 -1.91
CA LEU A 79 4.77 -7.89 -1.38
C LEU A 79 3.77 -7.79 -2.54
N PRO A 80 3.63 -8.84 -3.35
CA PRO A 80 2.96 -8.68 -4.63
C PRO A 80 1.45 -8.57 -4.43
N ALA A 81 0.87 -7.41 -4.76
CA ALA A 81 -0.48 -6.98 -4.37
C ALA A 81 -1.56 -8.08 -4.54
N ALA A 82 -2.63 -8.00 -3.75
CA ALA A 82 -3.81 -8.87 -3.86
C ALA A 82 -4.44 -8.78 -5.26
N SER A 83 -3.89 -9.54 -6.21
CA SER A 83 -4.46 -9.69 -7.55
C SER A 83 -5.65 -10.65 -7.47
N PRO A 84 -6.76 -10.38 -8.20
CA PRO A 84 -7.88 -11.30 -8.36
C PRO A 84 -7.45 -12.68 -8.89
N SER A 85 -6.34 -12.74 -9.63
CA SER A 85 -5.78 -13.96 -10.23
C SER A 85 -4.92 -14.81 -9.26
N GLY A 86 -4.77 -14.42 -8.00
CA GLY A 86 -4.31 -15.31 -6.92
C GLY A 86 -2.83 -15.75 -6.93
N GLU A 87 -2.07 -15.51 -7.99
CA GLU A 87 -0.74 -16.15 -8.15
C GLU A 87 0.42 -15.45 -7.41
N HIS A 88 0.12 -14.37 -6.71
CA HIS A 88 1.10 -13.53 -6.05
C HIS A 88 0.74 -13.35 -4.58
N ARG A 89 0.78 -14.43 -3.80
CA ARG A 89 0.31 -14.40 -2.40
C ARG A 89 1.22 -15.15 -1.44
N LYS A 90 2.54 -14.91 -1.53
CA LYS A 90 3.52 -15.80 -0.89
C LYS A 90 3.98 -15.40 0.52
N ALA A 91 4.12 -14.12 0.88
CA ALA A 91 4.70 -13.77 2.19
C ALA A 91 3.66 -13.65 3.34
N ILE A 92 2.72 -12.70 3.25
CA ILE A 92 1.73 -12.45 4.31
C ILE A 92 0.89 -13.68 4.60
N ARG A 93 0.37 -14.36 3.56
CA ARG A 93 -0.45 -15.56 3.78
C ARG A 93 0.31 -16.75 4.35
N ARG A 94 1.61 -16.85 4.11
CA ARG A 94 2.43 -17.94 4.63
C ARG A 94 2.64 -17.79 6.13
N VAL A 95 2.81 -16.56 6.62
CA VAL A 95 3.02 -16.28 8.05
C VAL A 95 1.71 -16.00 8.79
N TYR A 96 0.78 -15.30 8.16
CA TYR A 96 -0.53 -14.87 8.68
C TYR A 96 -1.67 -15.29 7.72
N PRO A 97 -2.00 -16.59 7.66
CA PRO A 97 -2.99 -17.12 6.70
C PRO A 97 -4.40 -16.55 6.87
N GLN A 98 -4.73 -16.07 8.08
CA GLN A 98 -6.03 -15.49 8.42
C GLN A 98 -6.12 -13.99 8.15
N ALA A 99 -4.99 -13.32 7.87
CA ALA A 99 -4.99 -11.89 7.65
C ALA A 99 -5.44 -11.53 6.23
N GLU A 100 -6.34 -10.57 6.13
CA GLU A 100 -6.64 -9.89 4.89
C GLU A 100 -5.59 -8.83 4.58
N TRP A 101 -5.53 -8.44 3.31
CA TRP A 101 -4.51 -7.53 2.83
C TRP A 101 -5.02 -6.62 1.70
N PRO A 102 -5.72 -5.52 2.07
CA PRO A 102 -6.05 -4.45 1.15
C PRO A 102 -4.86 -3.51 0.92
N ARG A 103 -4.88 -2.84 -0.24
CA ARG A 103 -4.03 -1.67 -0.49
C ARG A 103 -4.54 -0.46 0.29
N CYS A 104 -3.63 0.39 0.78
CA CYS A 104 -3.95 1.65 1.43
C CYS A 104 -4.66 2.60 0.45
N VAL A 105 -5.89 3.03 0.79
CA VAL A 105 -6.66 4.00 0.00
C VAL A 105 -5.93 5.34 -0.09
N VAL A 106 -5.29 5.80 0.99
CA VAL A 106 -4.55 7.07 1.00
C VAL A 106 -3.43 7.06 -0.03
N ASN A 107 -2.66 5.98 -0.11
CA ASN A 107 -1.57 5.86 -1.08
C ASN A 107 -2.10 5.65 -2.50
N GLY A 108 -3.22 4.92 -2.66
CA GLY A 108 -3.93 4.82 -3.93
C GLY A 108 -4.39 6.18 -4.47
N VAL A 109 -5.05 6.99 -3.62
CA VAL A 109 -5.51 8.35 -3.96
C VAL A 109 -4.32 9.26 -4.22
N GLY A 110 -3.30 9.24 -3.36
CA GLY A 110 -2.09 10.06 -3.53
C GLY A 110 -1.39 9.78 -4.86
N TRP A 111 -1.24 8.51 -5.23
CA TRP A 111 -0.72 8.11 -6.53
C TRP A 111 -1.61 8.60 -7.67
N SER A 112 -2.94 8.44 -7.60
CA SER A 112 -3.86 8.93 -8.64
C SER A 112 -3.75 10.45 -8.83
N LEU A 113 -3.62 11.22 -7.74
CA LEU A 113 -3.45 12.67 -7.78
C LEU A 113 -2.08 13.10 -8.33
N SER A 114 -1.04 12.28 -8.19
CA SER A 114 0.27 12.56 -8.76
C SER A 114 0.30 12.40 -10.28
N GLN A 115 -0.66 11.67 -10.85
CA GLN A 115 -0.78 11.46 -12.30
C GLN A 115 -1.50 12.60 -13.02
N VAL A 116 -2.07 13.57 -12.30
CA VAL A 116 -2.82 14.71 -12.88
C VAL A 116 -2.13 16.06 -12.65
N ARG A 117 -2.50 17.04 -13.46
CA ARG A 117 -2.01 18.42 -13.32
C ARG A 117 -2.52 19.02 -12.02
N SER A 118 -1.76 19.94 -11.43
CA SER A 118 -2.10 20.54 -10.13
C SER A 118 -3.51 21.15 -10.08
N ARG A 119 -3.96 21.76 -11.18
CA ARG A 119 -5.29 22.39 -11.28
C ARG A 119 -6.45 21.38 -11.21
N ASP A 120 -6.21 20.14 -11.62
CA ASP A 120 -7.23 19.09 -11.73
C ASP A 120 -7.26 18.20 -10.47
N ARG A 121 -6.30 18.36 -9.55
CA ARG A 121 -6.19 17.54 -8.32
C ARG A 121 -7.38 17.67 -7.39
N ALA A 122 -7.92 18.86 -7.21
CA ALA A 122 -9.04 19.09 -6.29
C ALA A 122 -10.29 18.35 -6.77
N LEU A 123 -10.61 18.47 -8.07
CA LEU A 123 -11.73 17.78 -8.70
C LEU A 123 -11.57 16.26 -8.61
N LEU A 124 -10.38 15.73 -8.96
CA LEU A 124 -10.12 14.29 -8.87
C LEU A 124 -10.18 13.78 -7.42
N ALA A 125 -9.75 14.58 -6.43
CA ALA A 125 -9.82 14.18 -5.03
C ALA A 125 -11.28 14.03 -4.54
N GLU A 126 -12.17 14.92 -4.98
CA GLU A 126 -13.60 14.85 -4.70
C GLU A 126 -14.24 13.63 -5.37
N ASP A 127 -13.92 13.39 -6.64
CA ASP A 127 -14.38 12.23 -7.39
C ASP A 127 -13.94 10.91 -6.74
N LEU A 128 -12.66 10.80 -6.38
CA LEU A 128 -12.14 9.60 -5.70
C LEU A 128 -12.77 9.43 -4.31
N ARG A 129 -13.10 10.52 -3.60
CA ARG A 129 -13.83 10.47 -2.33
C ARG A 129 -15.20 9.85 -2.47
N ARG A 130 -15.90 10.09 -3.58
CA ARG A 130 -17.17 9.42 -3.87
C ARG A 130 -17.00 7.92 -4.09
N VAL A 131 -15.86 7.48 -4.62
CA VAL A 131 -15.57 6.04 -4.82
C VAL A 131 -15.35 5.32 -3.51
N TYR A 132 -14.40 5.77 -2.68
CA TYR A 132 -14.09 5.08 -1.42
C TYR A 132 -15.06 5.41 -0.27
N GLY A 133 -15.90 6.43 -0.44
CA GLY A 133 -16.97 6.78 0.50
C GLY A 133 -18.34 6.19 0.16
N ALA A 134 -18.46 5.40 -0.92
CA ALA A 134 -19.71 4.76 -1.31
C ALA A 134 -20.18 3.72 -0.27
N GLU A 135 -21.50 3.57 -0.11
CA GLU A 135 -22.10 2.70 0.91
C GLU A 135 -22.05 1.21 0.52
N SER A 136 -21.83 0.93 -0.76
CA SER A 136 -21.74 -0.44 -1.26
C SER A 136 -20.66 -0.58 -2.34
N ARG A 137 -20.17 -1.81 -2.49
CA ARG A 137 -19.24 -2.16 -3.57
C ARG A 137 -19.84 -1.89 -4.97
N GLY A 138 -21.14 -2.13 -5.14
CA GLY A 138 -21.83 -1.88 -6.42
C GLY A 138 -21.85 -0.40 -6.78
N GLU A 139 -22.16 0.45 -5.80
CA GLU A 139 -22.10 1.90 -5.97
C GLU A 139 -20.68 2.39 -6.22
N ALA A 140 -19.70 1.92 -5.44
CA ALA A 140 -18.28 2.28 -5.62
C ALA A 140 -17.80 2.00 -7.05
N LEU A 141 -18.19 0.85 -7.62
CA LEU A 141 -17.85 0.47 -9.00
C LEU A 141 -18.53 1.37 -10.02
N ARG A 142 -19.82 1.69 -9.83
CA ARG A 142 -20.54 2.61 -10.73
C ARG A 142 -19.89 3.99 -10.74
N VAL A 143 -19.62 4.57 -9.57
CA VAL A 143 -18.96 5.87 -9.43
C VAL A 143 -17.55 5.81 -10.04
N LEU A 144 -16.80 4.72 -9.83
CA LEU A 144 -15.49 4.56 -10.43
C LEU A 144 -15.54 4.59 -11.97
N GLU A 145 -16.54 3.97 -12.59
CA GLU A 145 -16.72 4.03 -14.05
C GLU A 145 -17.11 5.44 -14.52
N GLU A 146 -17.93 6.18 -13.77
CA GLU A 146 -18.22 7.59 -14.05
C GLU A 146 -16.96 8.46 -14.01
N VAL A 147 -16.13 8.29 -12.98
CA VAL A 147 -14.87 9.02 -12.82
C VAL A 147 -13.89 8.69 -13.96
N LYS A 148 -13.80 7.43 -14.37
CA LYS A 148 -12.98 7.02 -15.51
C LYS A 148 -13.43 7.67 -16.82
N ALA A 149 -14.75 7.73 -17.04
CA ALA A 149 -15.32 8.35 -18.24
C ALA A 149 -14.97 9.84 -18.30
N THR A 150 -15.15 10.58 -17.20
CA THR A 150 -14.84 12.01 -17.12
C THR A 150 -13.33 12.30 -17.20
N ALA A 151 -12.47 11.44 -16.62
CA ALA A 151 -11.02 11.62 -16.64
C ALA A 151 -10.36 11.28 -18.01
N SER A 152 -11.03 10.49 -18.86
CA SER A 152 -10.51 10.05 -20.16
C SER A 152 -10.33 11.16 -21.20
N THR A 153 -10.94 12.33 -21.00
CA THR A 153 -10.84 13.50 -21.90
C THR A 153 -9.62 14.40 -21.62
N GLY A 154 -8.86 14.16 -20.54
CA GLY A 154 -7.68 14.99 -20.20
C GLY A 154 -6.53 14.31 -19.46
N THR A 155 -6.67 13.06 -19.00
CA THR A 155 -5.70 12.40 -18.10
C THR A 155 -5.49 10.91 -18.43
N PRO A 156 -4.60 10.60 -19.40
CA PRO A 156 -4.47 9.23 -19.94
C PRO A 156 -3.80 8.21 -18.99
N ARG A 157 -3.24 8.61 -17.84
CA ARG A 157 -2.42 7.74 -16.98
C ARG A 157 -3.07 7.24 -15.69
N CYS A 158 -4.16 7.85 -15.22
CA CYS A 158 -4.77 7.49 -13.93
C CYS A 158 -5.51 6.14 -13.96
N PHE A 159 -6.06 5.77 -15.11
CA PHE A 159 -7.02 4.66 -15.23
C PHE A 159 -6.73 3.70 -16.40
N GLY A 160 -5.73 3.99 -17.23
CA GLY A 160 -5.32 3.17 -18.38
C GLY A 160 -4.26 2.13 -18.01
N ARG A 161 -4.59 0.84 -18.22
CA ARG A 161 -3.71 -0.35 -18.28
C ARG A 161 -2.32 -0.20 -17.65
N THR A 162 -2.27 -0.33 -16.32
CA THR A 162 -1.24 -1.03 -15.51
C THR A 162 -1.54 -0.72 -14.05
N CYS A 163 -2.59 -1.33 -13.48
CA CYS A 163 -2.66 -1.55 -12.03
C CYS A 163 -1.66 -2.63 -11.57
N GLY A 164 -0.49 -2.70 -12.22
CA GLY A 164 0.59 -3.66 -12.04
C GLY A 164 1.90 -3.08 -12.56
N ALA A 165 2.67 -2.48 -11.64
CA ALA A 165 4.04 -1.94 -11.78
C ALA A 165 4.26 -0.81 -12.83
N PRO A 166 5.33 0.03 -12.76
CA PRO A 166 6.53 -0.04 -11.91
C PRO A 166 6.94 1.29 -11.21
N THR A 167 7.54 1.17 -10.02
CA THR A 167 8.93 1.55 -9.70
C THR A 167 9.35 0.71 -8.50
#